data_AF-A0A6N9V3D2-F1
#
_entry.id   AF-A0A6N9V3D2-F1
#
_cell.length_a   1.000
_cell.length_b   1.000
_cell.length_c   1.000
_cell.angle_alpha   90.00
_cell.angle_beta   90.00
_cell.angle_gamma   90.00
#
_symmetry.space_group_name_H-M   'P 1'
#
loop_
_entity.id
_entity.type
_entity.pdbx_description
1 polymer ?
#
loop_
_entity_poly.entity_id
_entity_poly.type
_entity_poly.pdbx_seq_one_letter_code
_entity_poly.pdbx_strand_id
1 'polypeptide(L)'
;TPDDEILTISFLGAAVLVAGVSEWFGVADAIGAFMVGLMLGSTTSGKRILKLVHPLRDAFGAIFFFAFGLSINPGDLPGVVWPVLIAVTITFFMN
;
A
#
# COMPACT_ATOMS: atom_id res chain seq x y z
N THR A 1 -21.31 -12.84 -7.26
CA THR A 1 -22.45 -12.89 -6.31
C THR A 1 -22.55 -11.53 -5.65
N PRO A 2 -23.75 -10.95 -5.47
CA PRO A 2 -23.93 -9.58 -4.93
C PRO A 2 -23.13 -9.30 -3.64
N ASP A 3 -22.93 -10.33 -2.83
CA ASP A 3 -22.15 -10.26 -1.60
C ASP A 3 -20.66 -9.90 -1.81
N ASP A 4 -20.07 -10.25 -2.97
CA ASP A 4 -18.66 -9.93 -3.25
C ASP A 4 -18.45 -8.43 -3.47
N GLU A 5 -19.36 -7.77 -4.17
CA GLU A 5 -19.30 -6.33 -4.42
C GLU A 5 -19.49 -5.56 -3.13
N ILE A 6 -20.51 -5.92 -2.35
CA ILE A 6 -20.77 -5.31 -1.04
C ILE A 6 -19.58 -5.51 -0.11
N LEU A 7 -19.01 -6.71 -0.05
CA LEU A 7 -17.83 -7.00 0.77
C LEU A 7 -16.60 -6.20 0.29
N THR A 8 -16.40 -6.09 -1.02
CA THR A 8 -15.31 -5.32 -1.62
C THR A 8 -15.42 -3.84 -1.24
N ILE A 9 -16.60 -3.26 -1.44
CA ILE A 9 -16.87 -1.85 -1.11
C ILE A 9 -16.76 -1.63 0.40
N SER A 10 -17.24 -2.56 1.22
CA SER A 10 -17.21 -2.44 2.69
C SER A 10 -15.79 -2.50 3.24
N PHE A 11 -14.94 -3.44 2.78
CA PHE A 11 -13.55 -3.49 3.25
C PHE A 11 -12.77 -2.26 2.76
N LEU A 12 -12.97 -1.84 1.49
CA LEU A 12 -12.28 -0.68 0.94
C LEU A 12 -12.70 0.60 1.68
N GLY A 13 -14.00 0.76 1.92
CA GLY A 13 -14.55 1.86 2.70
C GLY A 13 -14.01 1.89 4.12
N ALA A 14 -13.94 0.73 4.80
CA ALA A 14 -13.35 0.63 6.14
C ALA A 14 -11.85 0.99 6.13
N ALA A 15 -11.09 0.52 5.15
CA ALA A 15 -9.66 0.82 5.03
C ALA A 15 -9.41 2.32 4.81
N VAL A 16 -10.16 2.96 3.91
CA VAL A 16 -10.06 4.41 3.64
C VAL A 16 -10.52 5.24 4.83
N LEU A 17 -11.63 4.85 5.48
CA LEU A 17 -12.15 5.54 6.66
C LEU A 17 -11.10 5.52 7.77
N VAL A 18 -10.52 4.36 8.09
CA VAL A 18 -9.52 4.28 9.16
C VAL A 18 -8.20 4.94 8.78
N ALA A 19 -7.81 4.93 7.50
CA ALA A 19 -6.67 5.72 7.02
C ALA A 19 -6.86 7.21 7.34
N GLY A 20 -8.01 7.79 6.97
CA GLY A 20 -8.30 9.20 7.24
C GLY A 20 -8.46 9.51 8.73
N VAL A 21 -9.01 8.58 9.51
CA VAL A 21 -9.05 8.74 10.98
C VAL A 21 -7.65 8.68 11.58
N SER A 22 -6.74 7.87 11.05
CA SER A 22 -5.37 7.74 11.57
C SER A 22 -4.58 9.03 11.45
N GLU A 23 -4.79 9.78 10.36
CA GLU A 23 -4.20 11.10 10.17
C GLU A 23 -4.57 12.06 11.32
N TRP A 24 -5.80 12.01 11.82
CA TRP A 24 -6.26 12.86 12.93
C TRP A 24 -5.58 12.53 14.26
N PHE A 25 -5.16 11.28 14.43
CA PHE A 25 -4.41 10.82 15.60
C PHE A 25 -2.89 11.02 15.45
N GLY A 26 -2.42 11.60 14.33
CA GLY A 26 -1.00 11.78 14.04
C GLY A 26 -0.26 10.48 13.72
N VAL A 27 -0.98 9.41 13.41
CA VAL A 27 -0.44 8.13 12.97
C VAL A 27 -0.39 8.11 11.45
N ALA A 28 0.61 7.47 10.85
CA ALA A 28 0.68 7.33 9.40
C ALA A 28 -0.54 6.58 8.84
N ASP A 29 -1.18 7.14 7.83
CA ASP A 29 -2.42 6.65 7.21
C ASP A 29 -2.33 5.18 6.79
N ALA A 30 -1.17 4.80 6.25
CA ALA A 30 -0.87 3.45 5.81
C ALA A 30 -0.89 2.43 6.96
N ILE A 31 -0.47 2.83 8.17
CA ILE A 31 -0.50 1.97 9.36
C ILE A 31 -1.95 1.68 9.75
N GLY A 32 -2.81 2.71 9.75
CA GLY A 32 -4.23 2.56 10.04
C GLY A 32 -4.95 1.61 9.08
N ALA A 33 -4.79 1.84 7.78
CA ALA A 33 -5.35 0.96 6.75
C ALA A 33 -4.83 -0.48 6.87
N PHE A 34 -3.53 -0.64 7.17
CA PHE A 34 -2.91 -1.95 7.37
C PHE A 34 -3.49 -2.69 8.57
N MET A 35 -3.69 -2.00 9.71
CA MET A 35 -4.30 -2.59 10.90
C MET A 35 -5.72 -3.10 10.62
N VAL A 36 -6.56 -2.34 9.91
CA VAL A 36 -7.89 -2.81 9.49
C VAL A 36 -7.79 -4.04 8.59
N GLY A 37 -6.84 -4.03 7.65
CA GLY A 37 -6.57 -5.19 6.79
C GLY A 37 -6.22 -6.45 7.58
N LEU A 38 -5.39 -6.33 8.62
CA LEU A 38 -5.05 -7.45 9.51
C LEU A 38 -6.26 -7.94 10.32
N MET A 39 -7.05 -7.00 10.86
CA MET A 39 -8.27 -7.32 11.62
C MET A 39 -9.26 -8.09 10.73
N LEU A 40 -9.57 -7.56 9.54
CA LEU A 40 -10.51 -8.19 8.60
C LEU A 40 -9.97 -9.50 8.01
N GLY A 41 -8.67 -9.58 7.76
CA GLY A 41 -7.99 -10.78 7.27
C GLY A 41 -8.05 -11.96 8.24
N SER A 42 -8.19 -11.69 9.54
CA SER A 42 -8.35 -12.73 10.58
C SER A 42 -9.77 -13.30 10.71
N THR A 43 -10.76 -12.70 10.04
CA THR A 43 -12.15 -13.14 10.10
C THR A 43 -12.42 -14.39 9.26
N THR A 44 -13.59 -15.02 9.46
CA THR A 44 -14.04 -16.16 8.63
C THR A 44 -14.03 -15.85 7.13
N SER A 45 -14.29 -14.58 6.77
CA SER A 45 -14.32 -14.08 5.40
C SER A 45 -12.93 -13.69 4.86
N GLY A 46 -11.86 -13.79 5.66
CA GLY A 46 -10.53 -13.30 5.31
C GLY A 46 -9.99 -13.85 3.99
N LYS A 47 -10.17 -15.15 3.72
CA LYS A 47 -9.76 -15.77 2.43
C LYS A 47 -10.49 -15.16 1.23
N ARG A 48 -11.77 -14.83 1.39
CA ARG A 48 -12.60 -14.21 0.36
C ARG A 48 -12.16 -12.77 0.12
N ILE A 49 -11.96 -12.02 1.20
CA ILE A 49 -11.44 -10.64 1.16
C ILE A 49 -10.09 -10.62 0.43
N LEU A 50 -9.15 -11.50 0.78
CA LEU A 50 -7.83 -11.55 0.13
C LEU A 50 -7.92 -11.74 -1.39
N LYS A 51 -8.83 -12.61 -1.85
CA LYS A 51 -9.07 -12.84 -3.28
C LYS A 51 -9.63 -11.59 -3.99
N LEU A 52 -10.50 -10.84 -3.32
CA LEU A 52 -11.09 -9.61 -3.84
C LEU A 52 -10.12 -8.41 -3.79
N VAL A 53 -9.25 -8.36 -2.77
CA VAL A 53 -8.23 -7.32 -2.59
C VAL A 53 -7.10 -7.43 -3.61
N HIS A 54 -6.72 -8.65 -4.02
CA HIS A 54 -5.58 -8.87 -4.92
C HIS A 54 -5.61 -8.01 -6.20
N PRO A 55 -6.69 -8.01 -7.01
CA PRO A 55 -6.77 -7.15 -8.19
C PRO A 55 -6.78 -5.65 -7.84
N LEU A 56 -7.38 -5.27 -6.72
CA LEU A 56 -7.39 -3.89 -6.24
C LEU A 56 -5.98 -3.42 -5.84
N ARG A 57 -5.23 -4.24 -5.13
CA ARG A 57 -3.82 -3.99 -4.77
C ARG A 57 -2.98 -3.80 -6.02
N ASP A 58 -3.17 -4.65 -7.03
CA ASP A 58 -2.39 -4.58 -8.26
C ASP A 58 -2.74 -3.29 -9.04
N ALA A 59 -4.03 -2.92 -9.12
CA ALA A 59 -4.47 -1.67 -9.75
C ALA A 59 -3.99 -0.41 -9.00
N PHE A 60 -4.19 -0.35 -7.68
CA PHE A 60 -3.71 0.76 -6.86
C PHE A 60 -2.19 0.85 -6.86
N GLY A 61 -1.48 -0.27 -6.85
CA GLY A 61 -0.02 -0.32 -6.98
C GLY A 61 0.45 0.28 -8.30
N ALA A 62 -0.18 -0.12 -9.41
CA ALA A 62 0.15 0.44 -10.73
C ALA A 62 -0.09 1.96 -10.79
N ILE A 63 -1.23 2.44 -10.30
CA ILE A 63 -1.56 3.87 -10.28
C ILE A 63 -0.62 4.64 -9.34
N PHE A 64 -0.34 4.12 -8.15
CA PHE A 64 0.57 4.71 -7.17
C PHE A 64 1.97 4.88 -7.76
N PHE A 65 2.54 3.81 -8.31
CA PHE A 65 3.89 3.87 -8.88
C PHE A 65 3.95 4.71 -10.16
N PHE A 66 2.87 4.74 -10.95
CA PHE A 66 2.79 5.61 -12.11
C PHE A 66 2.77 7.09 -11.70
N ALA A 67 1.89 7.46 -10.77
CA ALA A 67 1.79 8.83 -10.27
C ALA A 67 3.06 9.27 -9.54
N PHE A 68 3.60 8.43 -8.67
CA PHE A 68 4.86 8.68 -7.98
C PHE A 68 6.02 8.81 -8.96
N GLY A 69 6.11 7.92 -9.96
CA GLY A 69 7.11 7.98 -11.00
C GLY A 69 7.07 9.28 -11.81
N LEU A 70 5.86 9.74 -12.17
CA LEU A 70 5.69 11.03 -12.87
C LEU A 70 6.00 12.25 -11.99
N SER A 71 5.90 12.12 -10.67
CA SER A 71 6.26 13.21 -9.75
C SER A 71 7.78 13.40 -9.59
N ILE A 72 8.59 12.41 -9.96
CA ILE A 72 10.05 12.47 -9.88
C ILE A 72 10.58 13.26 -11.08
N ASN A 73 11.36 14.30 -10.79
CA ASN A 73 12.10 15.01 -11.83
C ASN A 73 13.31 14.16 -12.27
N PRO A 74 13.40 13.76 -13.56
CA PRO A 74 14.53 12.98 -14.06
C PRO A 74 15.87 13.71 -13.95
N GLY A 75 15.87 15.05 -13.83
CA GLY A 75 17.07 15.86 -13.63
C GLY A 75 17.75 15.66 -12.28
N ASP A 76 17.02 15.19 -11.25
CA ASP A 76 17.57 14.98 -9.90
C ASP A 76 18.25 13.60 -9.74
N LEU A 77 18.05 12.69 -10.70
CA LEU A 77 18.60 11.34 -10.68
C LEU A 77 20.14 11.27 -10.56
N PRO A 78 20.93 12.12 -11.25
CA PRO A 78 22.39 12.08 -11.13
C PRO A 78 22.89 12.35 -9.71
N GLY A 79 22.17 13.17 -8.92
CA GLY A 79 22.56 13.53 -7.56
C GLY A 79 22.45 12.36 -6.56
N VAL A 80 21.59 11.38 -6.85
CA VAL A 80 21.33 10.24 -5.95
C VAL A 80 22.11 8.97 -6.33
N VAL A 81 22.84 8.97 -7.45
CA VAL A 81 23.58 7.79 -7.94
C VAL A 81 24.59 7.29 -6.91
N TRP A 82 25.36 8.19 -6.29
CA TRP A 82 26.39 7.81 -5.32
C TRP A 82 25.81 7.19 -4.02
N PRO A 83 24.80 7.80 -3.36
CA PRO A 83 24.08 7.15 -2.26
C PRO A 83 23.52 5.78 -2.62
N VAL A 84 22.93 5.63 -3.82
CA VAL A 84 22.35 4.36 -4.28
C VAL A 84 23.42 3.28 -4.44
N LEU A 85 24.56 3.60 -5.06
CA LEU A 85 25.67 2.65 -5.23
C LEU A 85 26.25 2.19 -3.89
N ILE A 86 26.40 3.10 -2.93
CA ILE A 86 26.83 2.75 -1.57
C ILE A 86 25.84 1.79 -0.93
N ALA A 87 24.55 2.11 -0.96
CA ALA A 87 23.50 1.26 -0.39
C ALA A 87 23.52 -0.15 -1.00
N VAL A 88 23.60 -0.25 -2.34
CA VAL A 88 23.70 -1.54 -3.05
C VAL A 88 24.94 -2.33 -2.62
N THR A 89 26.10 -1.67 -2.53
CA THR A 89 27.35 -2.31 -2.12
C THR A 89 27.24 -2.86 -0.69
N ILE A 90 26.69 -2.09 0.24
CA ILE A 90 26.47 -2.53 1.62
C ILE A 90 25.56 -3.75 1.66
N THR A 91 24.45 -3.74 0.90
CA THR A 91 23.53 -4.89 0.85
C THR A 91 24.23 -6.15 0.37
N PHE A 92 25.08 -6.09 -0.66
CA PHE A 92 25.83 -7.25 -1.15
C PHE A 92 26.85 -7.79 -0.15
N PHE A 93 27.46 -6.94 0.68
CA PHE A 93 28.39 -7.39 1.72
C PHE A 93 27.69 -7.95 2.97
N MET A 94 26.45 -7.52 3.23
CA MET A 94 25.69 -7.89 4.42
C MET A 94 24.85 -9.16 4.24
N ASN A 95 24.63 -9.62 3.00
CA ASN A 95 23.91 -10.83 2.65
C ASN A 95 24.87 -11.98 2.32
#